data_AF-A0A2G8KBA6-F1
#
_entry.id   AF-A0A2G8KBA6-F1
#
_cell.length_a   1.000
_cell.length_b   1.000
_cell.length_c   1.000
_cell.angle_alpha   90.00
_cell.angle_beta   90.00
_cell.angle_gamma   90.00
#
_symmetry.space_group_name_H-M   'P 1'
#
loop_
_entity.id
_entity.type
_entity.pdbx_description
1 polymer ?
#
loop_
_entity_poly.entity_id
_entity_poly.type
_entity_poly.pdbx_seq_one_letter_code
_entity_poly.pdbx_strand_id
1 'polypeptide(L)'
;MFVSSLGSFRALSQDLSIFERATGAKLNPEKTKGLRLGSWRYRDLPFGASWSDQNIKINGIWFGYDAPCDVTWNERAEVFRADSKPLAPAGFRSGKVTLLIVFVSPILWYPGAVYQFRVASWCGWRGRFFIHMVGGTELVKRAVLYQKLEKGGLGVVHLGSKLTCLLFKQLFVAVTDPGLPCSYFVRFWGGLHLRRWVPALFSNREPHSSTPKVVRVICSALIELPPVDLSQPALVHSSLRDRALNAIFVQGRHPVEVWRSVHSRLNGCRLRDLAWRIAHGALVTNLKRYHWRLGDGLCPRTGCDSLESTAHVFWHCPFVLNLWEE
;
A
#
# COMPACT_ATOMS: atom_id res chain seq x y z
N MET A 1 -23.14 13.68 -9.64
CA MET A 1 -24.57 13.28 -9.64
C MET A 1 -24.75 12.15 -10.63
N PHE A 2 -25.59 11.18 -10.32
CA PHE A 2 -25.92 10.08 -11.24
C PHE A 2 -27.37 10.25 -11.69
N VAL A 3 -27.61 10.19 -13.01
CA VAL A 3 -28.92 10.41 -13.62
C VAL A 3 -29.28 9.19 -14.45
N SER A 4 -30.49 8.67 -14.29
CA SER A 4 -30.96 7.45 -14.95
C SER A 4 -32.05 7.70 -16.00
N SER A 5 -32.67 8.89 -16.04
CA SER A 5 -33.78 9.19 -16.94
C SER A 5 -33.73 10.64 -17.48
N LEU A 6 -34.40 10.89 -18.61
CA LEU A 6 -34.60 12.25 -19.16
C LEU A 6 -35.37 13.15 -18.17
N GLY A 7 -36.31 12.59 -17.42
CA GLY A 7 -37.04 13.32 -16.39
C GLY A 7 -36.12 13.84 -15.29
N SER A 8 -35.16 13.03 -14.84
CA SER A 8 -34.22 13.46 -13.80
C SER A 8 -33.22 14.52 -14.28
N PHE A 9 -32.94 14.60 -15.59
CA PHE A 9 -32.17 15.74 -16.14
C PHE A 9 -32.93 17.06 -15.99
N ARG A 10 -34.24 17.06 -16.20
CA ARG A 10 -35.07 18.26 -16.00
C ARG A 10 -35.13 18.66 -14.53
N ALA A 11 -35.37 17.69 -13.64
CA ALA A 11 -35.36 17.92 -12.19
C ALA A 11 -34.02 18.49 -11.74
N LEU A 12 -32.91 17.91 -12.20
CA LEU A 12 -31.57 18.41 -11.90
C LEU A 12 -31.36 19.88 -12.33
N SER A 13 -31.79 20.23 -13.55
CA SER A 13 -31.70 21.61 -14.04
C SER A 13 -32.55 22.58 -13.20
N GLN A 14 -33.73 22.15 -12.75
CA GLN A 14 -34.58 22.93 -11.86
C GLN A 14 -33.94 23.13 -10.48
N ASP A 15 -33.43 22.06 -9.88
CA ASP A 15 -32.77 22.08 -8.57
C ASP A 15 -31.54 22.98 -8.59
N LEU A 16 -30.73 22.90 -9.65
CA LEU A 16 -29.57 23.76 -9.83
C LEU A 16 -29.96 25.23 -10.02
N SER A 17 -31.07 25.51 -10.73
CA SER A 17 -31.58 26.87 -10.88
C SER A 17 -32.07 27.45 -9.55
N ILE A 18 -32.75 26.65 -8.73
CA ILE A 18 -33.17 27.03 -7.38
C ILE A 18 -31.93 27.29 -6.51
N PHE A 19 -30.94 26.40 -6.56
CA PHE A 19 -29.70 26.54 -5.82
C PHE A 19 -28.92 27.79 -6.24
N GLU A 20 -28.83 28.08 -7.54
CA GLU A 20 -28.21 29.30 -8.07
C GLU A 20 -28.92 30.55 -7.56
N ARG A 21 -30.27 30.57 -7.57
CA ARG A 21 -31.06 31.69 -7.06
C ARG A 21 -30.91 31.89 -5.55
N ALA A 22 -30.79 30.81 -4.79
CA ALA A 22 -30.68 30.85 -3.34
C ALA A 22 -29.27 31.24 -2.85
N THR A 23 -28.23 30.80 -3.55
CA THR A 23 -26.83 30.96 -3.10
C THR A 23 -26.03 31.98 -3.89
N GLY A 24 -26.49 32.37 -5.08
CA GLY A 24 -25.74 33.16 -6.05
C GLY A 24 -24.61 32.38 -6.76
N ALA A 25 -24.40 31.10 -6.42
CA ALA A 25 -23.35 30.27 -7.01
C ALA A 25 -23.79 29.74 -8.39
N LYS A 26 -22.99 30.02 -9.43
CA LYS A 26 -23.24 29.54 -10.79
C LYS A 26 -22.37 28.33 -11.15
N LEU A 27 -22.96 27.42 -11.90
CA LEU A 27 -22.25 26.29 -12.47
C LEU A 27 -21.32 26.76 -13.60
N ASN A 28 -20.07 26.33 -13.58
CA ASN A 28 -19.11 26.63 -14.66
C ASN A 28 -19.24 25.57 -15.77
N PRO A 29 -19.71 25.92 -16.98
CA PRO A 29 -19.93 24.94 -18.06
C PRO A 29 -18.63 24.28 -18.55
N GLU A 30 -17.51 25.02 -18.57
CA GLU A 30 -16.21 24.50 -19.02
C GLU A 30 -15.65 23.44 -18.07
N LYS A 31 -15.88 23.60 -16.77
CA LYS A 31 -15.47 22.65 -15.74
C LYS A 31 -16.47 21.50 -15.56
N THR A 32 -17.70 21.68 -16.01
CA THR A 32 -18.76 20.68 -15.85
C THR A 32 -18.64 19.63 -16.93
N LYS A 33 -18.20 18.43 -16.51
CA LYS A 33 -18.07 17.26 -17.38
C LYS A 33 -19.05 16.17 -16.97
N GLY A 34 -19.66 15.53 -17.96
CA GLY A 34 -20.53 14.38 -17.80
C GLY A 34 -19.96 13.15 -18.49
N LEU A 35 -20.19 11.97 -17.92
CA LEU A 35 -19.84 10.69 -18.52
C LEU A 35 -21.11 9.98 -18.98
N ARG A 36 -21.17 9.62 -20.26
CA ARG A 36 -22.29 8.86 -20.83
C ARG A 36 -22.11 7.36 -20.53
N LEU A 37 -23.03 6.78 -19.76
CA LEU A 37 -22.98 5.39 -19.34
C LEU A 37 -24.02 4.51 -20.07
N GLY A 38 -23.64 3.29 -20.45
CA GLY A 38 -24.54 2.30 -21.04
C GLY A 38 -25.20 2.77 -22.33
N SER A 39 -26.53 2.65 -22.40
CA SER A 39 -27.33 3.01 -23.58
C SER A 39 -27.30 4.50 -23.92
N TRP A 40 -26.82 5.35 -23.01
CA TRP A 40 -26.68 6.79 -23.22
C TRP A 40 -25.41 7.18 -23.99
N ARG A 41 -24.50 6.22 -24.23
CA ARG A 41 -23.30 6.45 -25.03
C ARG A 41 -23.67 6.94 -26.42
N TYR A 42 -22.94 7.93 -26.92
CA TYR A 42 -23.16 8.56 -28.22
C TYR A 42 -24.51 9.26 -28.38
N ARG A 43 -25.28 9.49 -27.30
CA ARG A 43 -26.53 10.24 -27.34
C ARG A 43 -26.33 11.69 -26.93
N ASP A 44 -27.13 12.56 -27.53
CA ASP A 44 -27.28 13.93 -27.05
C ASP A 44 -28.13 13.95 -25.78
N LEU A 45 -27.62 14.66 -24.76
CA LEU A 45 -28.20 14.71 -23.43
C LEU A 45 -28.64 16.13 -23.10
N PRO A 46 -29.83 16.31 -22.50
CA PRO A 46 -30.41 17.64 -22.26
C PRO A 46 -29.82 18.28 -21.00
N PHE A 47 -28.53 18.62 -21.02
CA PHE A 47 -27.85 19.34 -19.94
C PHE A 47 -26.58 20.03 -20.47
N GLY A 48 -26.34 21.27 -20.05
CA GLY A 48 -25.22 22.12 -20.48
C GLY A 48 -23.86 21.71 -19.88
N ALA A 49 -23.46 20.46 -20.07
CA ALA A 49 -22.17 19.93 -19.68
C ALA A 49 -21.38 19.41 -20.89
N SER A 50 -20.05 19.39 -20.76
CA SER A 50 -19.19 18.70 -21.71
C SER A 50 -19.32 17.18 -21.49
N TRP A 51 -19.96 16.50 -22.42
CA TRP A 51 -20.22 15.07 -22.35
C TRP A 51 -19.08 14.26 -22.99
N SER A 52 -18.62 13.23 -22.27
CA SER A 52 -17.57 12.31 -22.73
C SER A 52 -18.11 10.88 -22.86
N ASP A 53 -17.69 10.21 -23.94
CA ASP A 53 -17.88 8.78 -24.20
C ASP A 53 -16.59 7.96 -23.92
N GLN A 54 -15.59 8.61 -23.33
CA GLN A 54 -14.28 8.10 -22.91
C GLN A 54 -14.15 8.19 -21.38
N ASN A 55 -12.94 8.06 -20.84
CA ASN A 55 -12.70 8.27 -19.42
C ASN A 55 -12.85 9.75 -18.99
N ILE A 56 -13.43 9.97 -17.82
CA ILE A 56 -13.39 11.24 -17.08
C ILE A 56 -12.65 11.05 -15.76
N LYS A 57 -12.08 12.14 -15.24
CA LYS A 57 -11.34 12.13 -13.97
C LYS A 57 -12.17 12.79 -12.87
N ILE A 58 -12.45 12.05 -11.81
CA ILE A 58 -13.20 12.51 -10.64
C ILE A 58 -12.30 12.35 -9.42
N ASN A 59 -12.00 13.46 -8.74
CA ASN A 59 -11.12 13.49 -7.55
C ASN A 59 -9.80 12.73 -7.75
N GLY A 60 -9.24 12.79 -8.96
CA GLY A 60 -7.99 12.13 -9.29
C GLY A 60 -8.07 10.61 -9.55
N ILE A 61 -9.27 10.07 -9.75
CA ILE A 61 -9.48 8.69 -10.22
C ILE A 61 -10.20 8.76 -11.57
N TRP A 62 -9.76 7.95 -12.53
CA TRP A 62 -10.40 7.87 -13.83
C TRP A 62 -11.58 6.91 -13.78
N PHE A 63 -12.65 7.23 -14.51
CA PHE A 63 -13.87 6.42 -14.66
C PHE A 63 -14.32 6.47 -16.11
N GLY A 64 -14.77 5.35 -16.68
CA GLY A 64 -15.21 5.28 -18.08
C GLY A 64 -14.94 3.92 -18.70
N TYR A 65 -14.79 3.91 -20.03
CA TYR A 65 -14.66 2.68 -20.83
C TYR A 65 -13.21 2.31 -21.15
N ASP A 66 -12.28 3.27 -21.17
CA ASP A 66 -10.93 3.09 -21.70
C ASP A 66 -9.97 2.61 -20.61
N ALA A 67 -10.26 1.44 -20.04
CA ALA A 67 -9.48 0.82 -18.97
C ALA A 67 -9.13 1.80 -17.81
N PRO A 68 -10.13 2.45 -17.18
CA PRO A 68 -9.92 3.52 -16.19
C PRO A 68 -9.06 3.11 -14.99
N CYS A 69 -9.11 1.82 -14.62
CA CYS A 69 -8.26 1.23 -13.59
C CYS A 69 -6.77 1.35 -13.95
N ASP A 70 -6.39 0.95 -15.16
CA ASP A 70 -4.99 0.94 -15.58
C ASP A 70 -4.46 2.36 -15.77
N VAL A 71 -5.27 3.26 -16.35
CA VAL A 71 -4.93 4.69 -16.46
C VAL A 71 -4.72 5.31 -15.09
N THR A 72 -5.60 5.04 -14.12
CA THR A 72 -5.47 5.53 -12.74
C THR A 72 -4.18 5.03 -12.11
N TRP A 73 -3.90 3.73 -12.18
CA TRP A 73 -2.70 3.16 -11.58
C TRP A 73 -1.43 3.67 -12.23
N ASN A 74 -1.41 3.86 -13.57
CA ASN A 74 -0.27 4.41 -14.30
C ASN A 74 0.01 5.88 -13.94
N GLU A 75 -1.02 6.70 -13.77
CA GLU A 75 -0.83 8.10 -13.36
C GLU A 75 -0.30 8.18 -11.93
N ARG A 76 -0.91 7.43 -11.00
CA ARG A 76 -0.46 7.35 -9.60
C ARG A 76 0.93 6.78 -9.47
N ALA A 77 1.30 5.95 -10.42
CA ALA A 77 2.62 5.39 -10.54
C ALA A 77 3.69 6.45 -10.83
N GLU A 78 3.42 7.37 -11.75
CA GLU A 78 4.37 8.45 -12.05
C GLU A 78 4.48 9.44 -10.89
N VAL A 79 3.37 9.78 -10.23
CA VAL A 79 3.38 10.64 -9.03
C VAL A 79 4.18 10.00 -7.90
N PHE A 80 3.95 8.72 -7.60
CA PHE A 80 4.72 8.00 -6.59
C PHE A 80 6.22 8.02 -6.90
N ARG A 81 6.60 7.86 -8.18
CA ARG A 81 8.01 7.91 -8.60
C ARG A 81 8.59 9.30 -8.38
N ALA A 82 7.89 10.35 -8.81
CA ALA A 82 8.33 11.73 -8.63
C ALA A 82 8.55 12.08 -7.16
N ASP A 83 7.62 11.71 -6.28
CA ASP A 83 7.67 12.04 -4.86
C ASP A 83 8.70 11.20 -4.07
N SER A 84 8.97 9.97 -4.52
CA SER A 84 9.97 9.09 -3.90
C SER A 84 11.42 9.44 -4.28
N LYS A 85 11.63 10.09 -5.44
CA LYS A 85 12.98 10.37 -5.97
C LYS A 85 13.80 11.32 -5.06
N PRO A 86 13.27 12.43 -4.52
CA PRO A 86 13.99 13.29 -3.56
C PRO A 86 14.40 12.57 -2.27
N LEU A 87 13.73 11.47 -1.92
CA LEU A 87 14.00 10.69 -0.71
C LEU A 87 15.13 9.66 -0.92
N ALA A 88 15.51 9.38 -2.17
CA ALA A 88 16.59 8.43 -2.49
C ALA A 88 17.97 8.85 -1.92
N PRO A 89 18.44 10.10 -2.04
CA PRO A 89 19.76 10.53 -1.54
C PRO A 89 19.83 10.81 -0.02
N ALA A 90 18.71 10.90 0.71
CA ALA A 90 18.75 11.17 2.16
C ALA A 90 19.57 10.08 2.89
N GLY A 91 20.42 10.42 3.85
CA GLY A 91 21.43 9.47 4.36
C GLY A 91 20.93 8.30 5.24
N PHE A 92 19.62 8.13 5.48
CA PHE A 92 19.14 7.29 6.59
C PHE A 92 17.91 6.41 6.28
N ARG A 93 18.02 5.10 6.55
CA ARG A 93 17.02 4.08 6.16
C ARG A 93 15.75 4.09 7.01
N SER A 94 15.82 4.09 8.35
CA SER A 94 14.58 4.01 9.13
C SER A 94 13.75 5.31 9.06
N GLY A 95 14.40 6.47 8.97
CA GLY A 95 13.72 7.74 8.70
C GLY A 95 13.12 7.80 7.29
N LYS A 96 13.81 7.28 6.26
CA LYS A 96 13.23 7.10 4.92
C LYS A 96 11.99 6.23 4.95
N VAL A 97 12.04 5.09 5.64
CA VAL A 97 10.89 4.19 5.76
C VAL A 97 9.70 4.92 6.38
N THR A 98 9.91 5.68 7.46
CA THR A 98 8.85 6.49 8.05
C THR A 98 8.31 7.53 7.06
N LEU A 99 9.17 8.29 6.38
CA LEU A 99 8.74 9.30 5.40
C LEU A 99 7.97 8.68 4.23
N LEU A 100 8.42 7.54 3.71
CA LEU A 100 7.78 6.85 2.59
C LEU A 100 6.43 6.23 3.00
N ILE A 101 6.32 5.72 4.23
CA ILE A 101 5.04 5.23 4.77
C ILE A 101 4.06 6.38 4.98
N VAL A 102 4.52 7.49 5.57
CA VAL A 102 3.65 8.61 5.98
C VAL A 102 3.26 9.49 4.81
N PHE A 103 4.19 9.86 3.93
CA PHE A 103 3.94 10.85 2.87
C PHE A 103 3.66 10.23 1.51
N VAL A 104 4.35 9.13 1.16
CA VAL A 104 4.29 8.61 -0.22
C VAL A 104 3.28 7.46 -0.37
N SER A 105 3.16 6.59 0.63
CA SER A 105 2.22 5.46 0.57
C SER A 105 0.73 5.87 0.49
N PRO A 106 0.26 6.99 1.08
CA PRO A 106 -1.13 7.46 0.91
C PRO A 106 -1.58 7.65 -0.54
N ILE A 107 -0.65 7.95 -1.45
CA ILE A 107 -0.91 8.07 -2.91
C ILE A 107 -1.55 6.79 -3.46
N LEU A 108 -1.23 5.63 -2.87
CA LEU A 108 -1.71 4.32 -3.29
C LEU A 108 -3.01 3.90 -2.58
N TRP A 109 -3.27 4.40 -1.37
CA TRP A 109 -4.43 3.97 -0.58
C TRP A 109 -5.76 4.46 -1.15
N TYR A 110 -5.78 5.69 -1.63
CA TYR A 110 -6.98 6.28 -2.21
C TYR A 110 -7.48 5.52 -3.45
N PRO A 111 -6.66 5.29 -4.51
CA PRO A 111 -7.07 4.46 -5.65
C PRO A 111 -7.28 2.99 -5.26
N GLY A 112 -6.52 2.47 -4.28
CA GLY A 112 -6.64 1.10 -3.79
C GLY A 112 -7.97 0.77 -3.10
N ALA A 113 -8.71 1.78 -2.64
CA ALA A 113 -10.06 1.59 -2.11
C ALA A 113 -11.14 1.51 -3.20
N VAL A 114 -10.81 1.86 -4.45
CA VAL A 114 -11.76 1.92 -5.58
C VAL A 114 -11.47 0.84 -6.61
N TYR A 115 -10.21 0.70 -7.02
CA TYR A 115 -9.80 -0.27 -8.02
C TYR A 115 -8.94 -1.38 -7.42
N GLN A 116 -9.18 -2.59 -7.91
CA GLN A 116 -8.28 -3.70 -7.64
C GLN A 116 -6.88 -3.37 -8.13
N PHE A 117 -5.91 -3.59 -7.25
CA PHE A 117 -4.51 -3.50 -7.61
C PHE A 117 -4.07 -4.77 -8.37
N ARG A 118 -3.56 -4.64 -9.61
CA ARG A 118 -3.07 -5.77 -10.41
C ARG A 118 -1.57 -5.99 -10.19
N VAL A 119 -1.17 -7.22 -9.87
CA VAL A 119 0.25 -7.57 -9.61
C VAL A 119 1.11 -7.50 -10.88
N ALA A 120 0.52 -7.68 -12.08
CA ALA A 120 1.27 -7.62 -13.34
C ALA A 120 1.88 -6.24 -13.60
N SER A 121 1.19 -5.15 -13.23
CA SER A 121 1.76 -3.81 -13.28
C SER A 121 2.82 -3.57 -12.18
N TRP A 122 3.04 -4.54 -11.29
CA TRP A 122 3.82 -4.37 -10.07
C TRP A 122 5.19 -5.04 -10.02
N CYS A 123 5.49 -6.02 -10.88
CA CYS A 123 6.80 -6.70 -10.82
C CYS A 123 7.97 -5.70 -10.97
N GLY A 124 7.82 -4.68 -11.84
CA GLY A 124 8.76 -3.56 -11.93
C GLY A 124 8.64 -2.52 -10.81
N TRP A 125 7.51 -2.47 -10.10
CA TRP A 125 7.23 -1.53 -9.01
C TRP A 125 7.84 -1.96 -7.68
N ARG A 126 7.67 -3.23 -7.31
CA ARG A 126 8.17 -3.75 -6.03
C ARG A 126 9.68 -3.56 -5.92
N GLY A 127 10.42 -3.84 -6.98
CA GLY A 127 11.86 -3.57 -7.05
C GLY A 127 12.17 -2.09 -6.82
N ARG A 128 11.53 -1.19 -7.57
CA ARG A 128 11.76 0.26 -7.45
C ARG A 128 11.37 0.82 -6.09
N PHE A 129 10.23 0.42 -5.53
CA PHE A 129 9.79 0.81 -4.19
C PHE A 129 10.87 0.49 -3.15
N PHE A 130 11.42 -0.73 -3.16
CA PHE A 130 12.48 -1.11 -2.23
C PHE A 130 13.83 -0.46 -2.56
N ILE A 131 14.18 -0.26 -3.83
CA ILE A 131 15.41 0.43 -4.22
C ILE A 131 15.44 1.86 -3.65
N HIS A 132 14.33 2.61 -3.75
CA HIS A 132 14.22 3.97 -3.22
C HIS A 132 14.18 3.98 -1.69
N MET A 133 13.53 2.99 -1.05
CA MET A 133 13.50 2.83 0.41
C MET A 133 14.87 2.47 1.01
N VAL A 134 15.60 1.55 0.36
CA VAL A 134 16.77 0.85 0.94
C VAL A 134 18.11 1.43 0.46
N GLY A 135 18.11 2.26 -0.59
CA GLY A 135 19.28 2.98 -1.09
C GLY A 135 20.15 2.14 -2.03
N GLY A 136 19.55 1.54 -3.06
CA GLY A 136 20.27 0.86 -4.14
C GLY A 136 20.53 -0.64 -3.91
N THR A 137 21.04 -1.05 -2.74
CA THR A 137 21.32 -2.47 -2.44
C THR A 137 20.48 -3.02 -1.30
N GLU A 138 19.73 -4.08 -1.59
CA GLU A 138 18.92 -4.81 -0.60
C GLU A 138 19.79 -5.77 0.22
N LEU A 139 20.50 -5.22 1.22
CA LEU A 139 21.38 -6.01 2.09
C LEU A 139 20.62 -6.90 3.09
N VAL A 140 19.33 -6.62 3.30
CA VAL A 140 18.43 -7.38 4.18
C VAL A 140 17.20 -7.79 3.39
N LYS A 141 16.78 -9.05 3.57
CA LYS A 141 15.62 -9.61 2.87
C LYS A 141 14.37 -8.77 3.13
N ARG A 142 13.58 -8.47 2.09
CA ARG A 142 12.33 -7.69 2.19
C ARG A 142 11.35 -8.23 3.24
N ALA A 143 11.29 -9.55 3.39
CA ALA A 143 10.45 -10.20 4.40
C ALA A 143 10.78 -9.76 5.83
N VAL A 144 12.05 -9.48 6.12
CA VAL A 144 12.50 -8.91 7.40
C VAL A 144 12.04 -7.47 7.51
N LEU A 145 12.18 -6.67 6.44
CA LEU A 145 11.80 -5.25 6.45
C LEU A 145 10.33 -5.02 6.80
N TYR A 146 9.44 -5.91 6.37
CA TYR A 146 8.01 -5.86 6.70
C TYR A 146 7.69 -6.21 8.16
N GLN A 147 8.59 -6.88 8.87
CA GLN A 147 8.38 -7.22 10.27
C GLN A 147 8.33 -5.95 11.13
N LYS A 148 7.72 -6.06 12.31
CA LYS A 148 7.75 -4.97 13.30
C LYS A 148 9.18 -4.78 13.85
N LEU A 149 9.40 -3.62 14.48
CA LEU A 149 10.69 -3.28 15.09
C LEU A 149 11.10 -4.32 16.14
N GLU A 150 10.16 -4.86 16.90
CA GLU A 150 10.40 -5.86 17.96
C GLU A 150 10.93 -7.19 17.41
N LYS A 151 10.75 -7.43 16.12
CA LYS A 151 11.24 -8.63 15.39
C LYS A 151 12.42 -8.30 14.47
N GLY A 152 13.02 -7.13 14.63
CA GLY A 152 14.15 -6.64 13.83
C GLY A 152 13.79 -6.10 12.45
N GLY A 153 12.50 -5.93 12.13
CA GLY A 153 12.09 -5.29 10.89
C GLY A 153 12.13 -3.77 10.95
N LEU A 154 11.59 -3.12 9.92
CA LEU A 154 11.44 -1.65 9.88
C LEU A 154 9.97 -1.22 9.87
N GLY A 155 9.03 -2.16 10.04
CA GLY A 155 7.60 -1.89 9.99
C GLY A 155 7.11 -1.46 8.60
N VAL A 156 7.81 -1.86 7.54
CA VAL A 156 7.39 -1.52 6.18
C VAL A 156 6.00 -2.09 5.91
N VAL A 157 5.13 -1.28 5.32
CA VAL A 157 3.79 -1.76 4.95
C VAL A 157 3.92 -2.74 3.79
N HIS A 158 3.35 -3.94 3.96
CA HIS A 158 3.18 -4.87 2.86
C HIS A 158 2.04 -4.38 1.96
N LEU A 159 2.41 -3.64 0.92
CA LEU A 159 1.51 -2.95 0.00
C LEU A 159 0.40 -3.87 -0.56
N GLY A 160 0.74 -5.10 -0.96
CA GLY A 160 -0.24 -6.05 -1.50
C GLY A 160 -1.35 -6.41 -0.50
N SER A 161 -0.99 -6.73 0.74
CA SER A 161 -1.99 -7.05 1.78
C SER A 161 -2.80 -5.82 2.18
N LYS A 162 -2.16 -4.64 2.22
CA LYS A 162 -2.85 -3.38 2.52
C LYS A 162 -3.87 -3.01 1.43
N LEU A 163 -3.48 -3.09 0.16
CA LEU A 163 -4.36 -2.80 -0.98
C LEU A 163 -5.51 -3.80 -1.07
N THR A 164 -5.24 -5.10 -0.90
CA THR A 164 -6.31 -6.10 -0.79
C THR A 164 -7.25 -5.77 0.35
N CYS A 165 -6.75 -5.44 1.54
CA CYS A 165 -7.58 -5.08 2.68
C CYS A 165 -8.43 -3.81 2.45
N LEU A 166 -7.96 -2.85 1.63
CA LEU A 166 -8.74 -1.67 1.29
C LEU A 166 -9.99 -1.99 0.44
N LEU A 167 -9.93 -3.06 -0.36
CA LEU A 167 -11.12 -3.54 -1.10
C LEU A 167 -12.20 -4.10 -0.16
N PHE A 168 -11.82 -4.55 1.04
CA PHE A 168 -12.76 -5.04 2.05
C PHE A 168 -13.49 -3.89 2.75
N LYS A 169 -13.11 -2.63 2.53
CA LYS A 169 -13.71 -1.47 3.23
C LYS A 169 -15.23 -1.47 3.18
N GLN A 170 -15.82 -1.71 2.01
CA GLN A 170 -17.27 -1.74 1.86
C GLN A 170 -17.90 -2.92 2.59
N LEU A 171 -17.22 -4.07 2.61
CA LEU A 171 -17.65 -5.24 3.38
C LEU A 171 -17.64 -4.96 4.88
N PHE A 172 -16.59 -4.32 5.39
CA PHE A 172 -16.52 -3.93 6.81
C PHE A 172 -17.70 -3.04 7.18
N VAL A 173 -17.98 -2.01 6.37
CA VAL A 173 -19.14 -1.14 6.59
C VAL A 173 -20.44 -1.94 6.57
N ALA A 174 -20.62 -2.87 5.63
CA ALA A 174 -21.83 -3.68 5.57
C ALA A 174 -22.03 -4.61 6.77
N VAL A 175 -20.93 -5.05 7.39
CA VAL A 175 -20.94 -5.86 8.62
C VAL A 175 -21.21 -5.01 9.86
N THR A 176 -20.58 -3.84 9.97
CA THR A 176 -20.68 -3.00 11.19
C THR A 176 -21.91 -2.10 11.20
N ASP A 177 -22.32 -1.60 10.04
CA ASP A 177 -23.46 -0.70 9.86
C ASP A 177 -24.32 -1.16 8.67
N PRO A 178 -25.21 -2.14 8.91
CA PRO A 178 -26.04 -2.72 7.86
C PRO A 178 -27.04 -1.75 7.21
N GLY A 179 -27.31 -0.59 7.84
CA GLY A 179 -28.31 0.39 7.40
C GLY A 179 -27.81 1.34 6.31
N LEU A 180 -26.50 1.44 6.10
CA LEU A 180 -25.94 2.37 5.12
C LEU A 180 -26.26 1.96 3.67
N PRO A 181 -26.45 2.94 2.75
CA PRO A 181 -26.74 2.66 1.34
C PRO A 181 -25.73 1.70 0.66
N CYS A 182 -24.44 1.78 1.02
CA CYS A 182 -23.41 0.90 0.47
C CYS A 182 -23.61 -0.57 0.86
N SER A 183 -24.22 -0.84 2.01
CA SER A 183 -24.49 -2.19 2.52
C SER A 183 -25.44 -2.95 1.59
N TYR A 184 -26.41 -2.26 0.96
CA TYR A 184 -27.27 -2.86 -0.07
C TYR A 184 -26.49 -3.35 -1.29
N PHE A 185 -25.51 -2.56 -1.75
CA PHE A 185 -24.64 -2.99 -2.86
C PHE A 185 -23.74 -4.16 -2.47
N VAL A 186 -23.29 -4.24 -1.22
CA VAL A 186 -22.54 -5.41 -0.76
C VAL A 186 -23.43 -6.65 -0.69
N ARG A 187 -24.68 -6.55 -0.21
CA ARG A 187 -25.63 -7.67 -0.16
C ARG A 187 -26.00 -8.17 -1.55
N PHE A 188 -26.39 -7.28 -2.46
CA PHE A 188 -26.86 -7.70 -3.77
C PHE A 188 -25.75 -8.31 -4.64
N TRP A 189 -24.53 -7.78 -4.60
CA TRP A 189 -23.42 -8.29 -5.43
C TRP A 189 -22.54 -9.32 -4.71
N GLY A 190 -22.57 -9.35 -3.38
CA GLY A 190 -21.67 -10.16 -2.55
C GLY A 190 -22.36 -11.13 -1.58
N GLY A 191 -23.61 -10.90 -1.17
CA GLY A 191 -24.30 -11.69 -0.15
C GLY A 191 -24.29 -13.19 -0.42
N LEU A 192 -24.64 -13.61 -1.64
CA LEU A 192 -24.63 -15.02 -2.03
C LEU A 192 -23.24 -15.67 -1.90
N HIS A 193 -22.18 -14.94 -2.28
CA HIS A 193 -20.81 -15.46 -2.29
C HIS A 193 -20.16 -15.38 -0.91
N LEU A 194 -20.52 -14.37 -0.12
CA LEU A 194 -19.96 -14.12 1.20
C LEU A 194 -20.71 -14.85 2.32
N ARG A 195 -21.82 -15.53 2.01
CA ARG A 195 -22.68 -16.24 2.98
C ARG A 195 -21.94 -17.15 3.97
N ARG A 196 -20.81 -17.74 3.56
CA ARG A 196 -19.99 -18.61 4.41
C ARG A 196 -19.27 -17.84 5.51
N TRP A 197 -18.84 -16.61 5.22
CA TRP A 197 -18.06 -15.78 6.15
C TRP A 197 -18.95 -14.77 6.89
N VAL A 198 -20.01 -14.28 6.24
CA VAL A 198 -21.00 -13.37 6.83
C VAL A 198 -22.41 -13.82 6.46
N PRO A 199 -23.00 -14.78 7.19
CA PRO A 199 -24.35 -15.28 6.92
C PRO A 199 -25.40 -14.17 6.92
N ALA A 200 -25.22 -13.15 7.78
CA ALA A 200 -26.14 -12.02 7.92
C ALA A 200 -26.26 -11.12 6.66
N LEU A 201 -25.35 -11.22 5.69
CA LEU A 201 -25.44 -10.48 4.43
C LEU A 201 -26.28 -11.19 3.37
N PHE A 202 -26.68 -12.44 3.61
CA PHE A 202 -27.43 -13.24 2.65
C PHE A 202 -28.90 -13.36 3.05
N SER A 203 -29.80 -13.10 2.10
CA SER A 203 -31.24 -13.27 2.25
C SER A 203 -31.87 -13.75 0.94
N ASN A 204 -32.72 -14.77 1.01
CA ASN A 204 -33.53 -15.22 -0.14
C ASN A 204 -34.70 -14.26 -0.45
N ARG A 205 -34.95 -13.26 0.40
CA ARG A 205 -36.02 -12.26 0.20
C ARG A 205 -35.52 -11.02 -0.53
N GLU A 206 -34.21 -10.89 -0.72
CA GLU A 206 -33.58 -9.73 -1.31
C GLU A 206 -33.01 -10.05 -2.70
N PRO A 207 -33.04 -9.08 -3.62
CA PRO A 207 -32.47 -9.28 -4.94
C PRO A 207 -30.95 -9.46 -4.85
N HIS A 208 -30.43 -10.37 -5.68
CA HIS A 208 -29.00 -10.63 -5.82
C HIS A 208 -28.64 -10.78 -7.30
N SER A 209 -27.37 -10.54 -7.64
CA SER A 209 -26.88 -10.65 -9.02
C SER A 209 -25.51 -11.31 -9.11
N SER A 210 -25.07 -11.53 -10.34
CA SER A 210 -23.77 -12.09 -10.67
C SER A 210 -22.61 -11.25 -10.11
N THR A 211 -21.55 -11.95 -9.72
CA THR A 211 -20.43 -11.39 -8.96
C THR A 211 -19.60 -10.39 -9.78
N PRO A 212 -19.42 -9.14 -9.32
CA PRO A 212 -18.39 -8.25 -9.85
C PRO A 212 -17.01 -8.84 -9.63
N LYS A 213 -16.05 -8.45 -10.48
CA LYS A 213 -14.64 -8.85 -10.35
C LYS A 213 -14.08 -8.56 -8.94
N VAL A 214 -14.44 -7.43 -8.33
CA VAL A 214 -13.97 -7.05 -6.99
C VAL A 214 -14.44 -8.03 -5.90
N VAL A 215 -15.70 -8.49 -5.96
CA VAL A 215 -16.22 -9.45 -4.99
C VAL A 215 -15.50 -10.80 -5.13
N ARG A 216 -15.18 -11.23 -6.36
CA ARG A 216 -14.39 -12.46 -6.59
C ARG A 216 -13.03 -12.40 -5.89
N VAL A 217 -12.35 -11.25 -5.95
CA VAL A 217 -11.04 -11.05 -5.29
C VAL A 217 -11.17 -11.13 -3.77
N ILE A 218 -12.21 -10.51 -3.21
CA ILE A 218 -12.49 -10.57 -1.77
C ILE A 218 -12.74 -12.03 -1.35
N CYS A 219 -13.56 -12.77 -2.09
CA CYS A 219 -13.82 -14.19 -1.83
C CYS A 219 -12.53 -15.03 -1.91
N SER A 220 -11.73 -14.87 -2.97
CA SER A 220 -10.45 -15.58 -3.11
C SER A 220 -9.52 -15.31 -1.91
N ALA A 221 -9.42 -14.04 -1.49
CA ALA A 221 -8.63 -13.69 -0.32
C ALA A 221 -9.18 -14.32 0.97
N LEU A 222 -10.51 -14.34 1.15
CA LEU A 222 -11.18 -14.91 2.33
C LEU A 222 -11.06 -16.44 2.43
N ILE A 223 -11.09 -17.17 1.31
CA ILE A 223 -10.93 -18.64 1.28
C ILE A 223 -9.61 -19.06 1.91
N GLU A 224 -8.59 -18.27 1.69
CA GLU A 224 -7.22 -18.59 2.06
C GLU A 224 -6.81 -18.00 3.41
N LEU A 225 -7.72 -17.29 4.09
CA LEU A 225 -7.50 -16.75 5.43
C LEU A 225 -8.02 -17.71 6.50
N PRO A 226 -7.38 -17.77 7.68
CA PRO A 226 -7.99 -18.41 8.84
C PRO A 226 -9.28 -17.68 9.24
N PRO A 227 -10.18 -18.31 10.02
CA PRO A 227 -11.35 -17.65 10.58
C PRO A 227 -10.95 -16.32 11.23
N VAL A 228 -11.55 -15.21 10.78
CA VAL A 228 -11.23 -13.86 11.22
C VAL A 228 -12.51 -13.06 11.36
N ASP A 229 -12.59 -12.26 12.42
CA ASP A 229 -13.70 -11.35 12.65
C ASP A 229 -13.66 -10.19 11.65
N LEU A 230 -14.63 -10.17 10.74
CA LEU A 230 -14.76 -9.15 9.69
C LEU A 230 -15.27 -7.81 10.21
N SER A 231 -15.75 -7.74 11.46
CA SER A 231 -16.06 -6.47 12.13
C SER A 231 -14.79 -5.74 12.58
N GLN A 232 -13.62 -6.41 12.56
CA GLN A 232 -12.34 -5.88 13.00
C GLN A 232 -11.34 -5.75 11.83
N PRO A 233 -11.34 -4.61 11.09
CA PRO A 233 -10.44 -4.38 9.95
C PRO A 233 -8.95 -4.60 10.26
N ALA A 234 -8.52 -4.30 11.50
CA ALA A 234 -7.14 -4.48 11.94
C ALA A 234 -6.72 -5.95 11.94
N LEU A 235 -7.61 -6.85 12.39
CA LEU A 235 -7.35 -8.30 12.42
C LEU A 235 -7.28 -8.88 11.01
N VAL A 236 -8.19 -8.46 10.12
CA VAL A 236 -8.19 -8.88 8.71
C VAL A 236 -6.90 -8.46 8.02
N HIS A 237 -6.47 -7.21 8.24
CA HIS A 237 -5.21 -6.71 7.70
C HIS A 237 -4.00 -7.48 8.24
N SER A 238 -3.95 -7.77 9.55
CA SER A 238 -2.86 -8.58 10.11
C SER A 238 -2.84 -9.99 9.54
N SER A 239 -3.99 -10.65 9.39
CA SER A 239 -4.05 -12.01 8.83
C SER A 239 -3.61 -12.04 7.36
N LEU A 240 -4.04 -11.07 6.55
CA LEU A 240 -3.57 -10.90 5.17
C LEU A 240 -2.06 -10.66 5.10
N ARG A 241 -1.52 -9.82 5.99
CA ARG A 241 -0.08 -9.55 6.06
C ARG A 241 0.69 -10.79 6.48
N ASP A 242 0.29 -11.42 7.58
CA ASP A 242 1.01 -12.53 8.18
C ASP A 242 1.02 -13.74 7.23
N ARG A 243 -0.07 -13.98 6.50
CA ARG A 243 -0.08 -14.95 5.39
C ARG A 243 0.95 -14.61 4.31
N ALA A 244 1.00 -13.36 3.86
CA ALA A 244 1.96 -12.93 2.84
C ALA A 244 3.41 -13.04 3.32
N LEU A 245 3.67 -12.96 4.63
CA LEU A 245 4.99 -13.06 5.23
C LEU A 245 5.39 -14.48 5.64
N ASN A 246 4.44 -15.32 6.08
CA ASN A 246 4.69 -16.72 6.46
C ASN A 246 5.17 -17.56 5.27
N ALA A 247 4.75 -17.21 4.05
CA ALA A 247 5.31 -17.76 2.82
C ALA A 247 6.82 -17.50 2.64
N ILE A 248 7.42 -16.62 3.45
CA ILE A 248 8.80 -16.11 3.27
C ILE A 248 9.69 -16.37 4.51
N PHE A 249 9.28 -17.23 5.45
CA PHE A 249 9.98 -17.66 6.68
C PHE A 249 11.15 -16.76 7.15
N VAL A 250 10.91 -15.94 8.17
CA VAL A 250 11.94 -15.12 8.80
C VAL A 250 12.04 -15.49 10.28
N GLN A 251 13.02 -16.30 10.65
CA GLN A 251 13.39 -16.48 12.05
C GLN A 251 14.03 -15.19 12.59
N GLY A 252 13.58 -14.75 13.75
CA GLY A 252 14.23 -13.68 14.49
C GLY A 252 15.60 -14.15 14.96
N ARG A 253 16.66 -13.48 14.53
CA ARG A 253 18.05 -13.82 14.94
C ARG A 253 18.38 -13.43 16.38
N HIS A 254 17.63 -12.48 16.94
CA HIS A 254 17.91 -11.90 18.24
C HIS A 254 16.62 -11.72 19.07
N PRO A 255 16.72 -11.76 20.42
CA PRO A 255 15.62 -11.45 21.34
C PRO A 255 15.06 -10.03 21.16
N VAL A 256 13.85 -9.80 21.67
CA VAL A 256 13.16 -8.51 21.55
C VAL A 256 13.89 -7.38 22.29
N GLU A 257 14.62 -7.68 23.35
CA GLU A 257 15.43 -6.76 24.14
C GLU A 257 16.53 -6.12 23.29
N VAL A 258 17.20 -6.94 22.46
CA VAL A 258 18.24 -6.49 21.53
C VAL A 258 17.63 -5.50 20.53
N TRP A 259 16.47 -5.83 19.96
CA TRP A 259 15.80 -4.93 19.02
C TRP A 259 15.29 -3.65 19.67
N ARG A 260 14.83 -3.70 20.92
CA ARG A 260 14.48 -2.51 21.72
C ARG A 260 15.69 -1.57 21.87
N SER A 261 16.87 -2.11 22.15
CA SER A 261 18.11 -1.34 22.24
C SER A 261 18.52 -0.74 20.88
N VAL A 262 18.53 -1.56 19.83
CA VAL A 262 18.86 -1.16 18.44
C VAL A 262 17.97 -0.01 17.96
N HIS A 263 16.67 -0.05 18.27
CA HIS A 263 15.69 0.95 17.87
C HIS A 263 15.45 2.05 18.91
N SER A 264 16.26 2.11 19.99
CA SER A 264 16.11 3.10 21.05
C SER A 264 16.13 4.53 20.50
N ARG A 265 15.12 5.32 20.86
CA ARG A 265 15.01 6.73 20.43
C ARG A 265 16.09 7.63 21.03
N LEU A 266 16.76 7.17 22.10
CA LEU A 266 17.92 7.85 22.71
C LEU A 266 19.10 7.92 21.73
N ASN A 267 19.21 6.94 20.83
CA ASN A 267 20.25 6.91 19.82
C ASN A 267 19.87 7.80 18.64
N GLY A 268 20.81 8.61 18.16
CA GLY A 268 20.64 9.35 16.90
C GLY A 268 20.36 8.41 15.71
N CYS A 269 19.76 8.95 14.65
CA CYS A 269 19.39 8.18 13.46
C CYS A 269 20.54 7.30 12.94
N ARG A 270 21.71 7.87 12.67
CA ARG A 270 22.87 7.12 12.13
C ARG A 270 23.26 5.91 12.98
N LEU A 271 23.27 6.07 14.29
CA LEU A 271 23.62 5.00 15.23
C LEU A 271 22.59 3.87 15.19
N ARG A 272 21.29 4.19 15.09
CA ARG A 272 20.24 3.17 14.91
C ARG A 272 20.38 2.40 13.60
N ASP A 273 20.73 3.06 12.48
CA ASP A 273 20.96 2.35 11.21
C ASP A 273 22.16 1.41 11.31
N LEU A 274 23.24 1.90 11.91
CA LEU A 274 24.47 1.13 12.11
C LEU A 274 24.20 -0.10 12.98
N ALA A 275 23.62 0.09 14.17
CA ALA A 275 23.28 -0.99 15.10
C ALA A 275 22.34 -2.02 14.45
N TRP A 276 21.34 -1.54 13.69
CA TRP A 276 20.44 -2.43 12.97
C TRP A 276 21.15 -3.25 11.89
N ARG A 277 22.10 -2.66 11.16
CA ARG A 277 22.91 -3.40 10.17
C ARG A 277 23.84 -4.40 10.83
N ILE A 278 24.44 -4.06 11.97
CA ILE A 278 25.29 -4.98 12.74
C ILE A 278 24.48 -6.19 13.18
N ALA A 279 23.32 -5.97 13.82
CA ALA A 279 22.43 -7.04 14.29
C ALA A 279 21.93 -7.95 13.15
N HIS A 280 21.78 -7.42 11.93
CA HIS A 280 21.42 -8.25 10.76
C HIS A 280 22.61 -8.86 10.01
N GLY A 281 23.86 -8.56 10.38
CA GLY A 281 25.04 -8.93 9.56
C GLY A 281 25.03 -8.28 8.16
N ALA A 282 24.38 -7.12 8.06
CA ALA A 282 24.12 -6.41 6.83
C ALA A 282 25.18 -5.36 6.49
N LEU A 283 26.23 -5.21 7.31
CA LEU A 283 27.38 -4.37 6.95
C LEU A 283 28.19 -4.98 5.79
N VAL A 284 28.75 -4.12 4.95
CA VAL A 284 29.61 -4.51 3.84
C VAL A 284 31.05 -4.39 4.34
N THR A 285 31.55 -5.47 4.93
CA THR A 285 32.96 -5.59 5.34
C THR A 285 33.79 -6.19 4.21
N ASN A 286 35.11 -6.14 4.29
CA ASN A 286 36.01 -6.73 3.31
C ASN A 286 35.79 -8.25 3.21
N LEU A 287 35.51 -8.95 4.31
CA LEU A 287 35.13 -10.37 4.23
C LEU A 287 33.88 -10.59 3.35
N LYS A 288 32.89 -9.70 3.44
CA LYS A 288 31.69 -9.77 2.60
C LYS A 288 31.98 -9.44 1.14
N ARG A 289 32.86 -8.48 0.88
CA ARG A 289 33.35 -8.15 -0.47
C ARG A 289 34.13 -9.31 -1.06
N TYR A 290 34.96 -9.99 -0.28
CA TYR A 290 35.69 -11.19 -0.69
C TYR A 290 34.73 -12.30 -1.13
N HIS A 291 33.63 -12.53 -0.39
CA HIS A 291 32.57 -13.45 -0.83
C HIS A 291 31.86 -13.01 -2.12
N TRP A 292 31.87 -11.73 -2.44
CA TRP A 292 31.43 -11.20 -3.74
C TRP A 292 32.53 -11.23 -4.80
N ARG A 293 33.67 -11.88 -4.52
CA ARG A 293 34.87 -11.95 -5.36
C ARG A 293 35.49 -10.58 -5.62
N LEU A 294 35.45 -9.70 -4.61
CA LEU A 294 36.04 -8.37 -4.63
C LEU A 294 37.03 -8.21 -3.46
N GLY A 295 38.32 -8.02 -3.76
CA GLY A 295 39.37 -7.84 -2.75
C GLY A 295 39.82 -9.15 -2.08
N ASP A 296 40.59 -9.03 -1.00
CA ASP A 296 41.26 -10.13 -0.27
C ASP A 296 40.54 -10.57 1.01
N GLY A 297 39.61 -9.76 1.53
CA GLY A 297 38.87 -10.04 2.75
C GLY A 297 39.55 -9.61 4.04
N LEU A 298 40.76 -9.05 3.95
CA LEU A 298 41.60 -8.72 5.10
C LEU A 298 41.21 -7.38 5.73
N CYS A 299 41.56 -7.22 7.00
CA CYS A 299 41.41 -5.97 7.73
C CYS A 299 42.31 -4.90 7.10
N PRO A 300 41.79 -3.68 6.81
CA PRO A 300 42.60 -2.62 6.22
C PRO A 300 43.52 -1.92 7.23
N ARG A 301 43.49 -2.30 8.51
CA ARG A 301 44.29 -1.67 9.57
C ARG A 301 45.71 -2.22 9.54
N THR A 302 46.69 -1.32 9.51
CA THR A 302 48.11 -1.66 9.56
C THR A 302 48.43 -2.47 10.81
N GLY A 303 49.08 -3.63 10.63
CA GLY A 303 49.41 -4.55 11.73
C GLY A 303 48.29 -5.53 12.11
N CYS A 304 47.24 -5.66 11.29
CA CYS A 304 46.16 -6.61 11.51
C CYS A 304 45.91 -7.49 10.27
N ASP A 305 46.33 -8.76 10.33
CA ASP A 305 46.20 -9.72 9.22
C ASP A 305 44.94 -10.62 9.30
N SER A 306 43.99 -10.27 10.17
CA SER A 306 42.74 -11.00 10.34
C SER A 306 41.70 -10.66 9.27
N LEU A 307 40.77 -11.59 8.99
CA LEU A 307 39.62 -11.34 8.13
C LEU A 307 38.70 -10.28 8.74
N GLU A 308 38.31 -9.29 7.92
CA GLU A 308 37.43 -8.19 8.35
C GLU A 308 35.96 -8.65 8.41
N SER A 309 35.61 -9.43 9.43
CA SER A 309 34.21 -9.72 9.76
C SER A 309 33.57 -8.56 10.53
N THR A 310 32.23 -8.53 10.63
CA THR A 310 31.54 -7.54 11.49
C THR A 310 31.98 -7.67 12.94
N ALA A 311 32.17 -8.89 13.45
CA ALA A 311 32.66 -9.11 14.81
C ALA A 311 34.08 -8.53 14.99
N HIS A 312 34.95 -8.74 13.99
CA HIS A 312 36.29 -8.19 14.00
C HIS A 312 36.31 -6.67 14.07
N VAL A 313 35.54 -5.99 13.20
CA VAL A 313 35.52 -4.52 13.13
C VAL A 313 35.10 -3.84 14.43
N PHE A 314 34.24 -4.46 15.24
CA PHE A 314 33.68 -3.81 16.44
C PHE A 314 34.21 -4.36 17.76
N TRP A 315 34.74 -5.60 17.79
CA TRP A 315 35.12 -6.26 19.05
C TRP A 315 36.49 -6.92 19.05
N HIS A 316 36.97 -7.46 17.93
CA HIS A 316 38.22 -8.26 17.94
C HIS A 316 39.42 -7.58 17.29
N CYS A 317 39.23 -6.45 16.60
CA CYS A 317 40.35 -5.73 16.01
C CYS A 317 41.21 -5.13 17.13
N PRO A 318 42.54 -5.33 17.13
CA PRO A 318 43.43 -4.74 18.14
C PRO A 318 43.27 -3.23 18.27
N PHE A 319 43.03 -2.54 17.14
CA PHE A 319 42.77 -1.10 17.12
C PHE A 319 41.52 -0.69 17.92
N VAL A 320 40.50 -1.56 17.95
CA VAL A 320 39.22 -1.27 18.58
C VAL A 320 39.20 -1.73 20.03
N LEU A 321 39.91 -2.80 20.38
CA LEU A 321 40.11 -3.20 21.78
C LEU A 321 40.69 -2.05 22.61
N ASN A 322 41.70 -1.35 22.06
CA ASN A 322 42.27 -0.16 22.69
C ASN A 322 41.25 0.96 22.94
N LEU A 323 40.20 1.07 22.12
CA LEU A 323 39.15 2.09 22.26
C LEU A 323 38.11 1.73 23.33
N TRP A 324 38.00 0.46 23.71
CA TRP A 324 37.09 -0.02 24.76
C TRP A 324 37.75 -0.13 26.13
N GLU A 325 39.09 -0.20 26.16
CA GLU A 325 39.89 -0.24 27.39
C GLU A 325 40.19 1.16 27.97
N GLU A 326 39.90 2.22 27.22
CA GLU A 326 39.83 3.62 27.69
C GLU A 326 38.44 3.98 28.26
#